data_AF-A0A9D6WRX4-F1
#
_entry.id   AF-A0A9D6WRX4-F1
#
_cell.length_a   1.000
_cell.length_b   1.000
_cell.length_c   1.000
_cell.angle_alpha   90.00
_cell.angle_beta   90.00
_cell.angle_gamma   90.00
#
_symmetry.space_group_name_H-M   'P 1'
#
loop_
_entity.id
_entity.type
_entity.pdbx_description
1 polymer ?
#
loop_
_entity_poly.entity_id
_entity_poly.type
_entity_poly.pdbx_seq_one_letter_code
_entity_poly.pdbx_strand_id
1 'polypeptide(L)'
;MNLGAFSVSLAVKDIEASKLFYAKLGFTVFAGDQSQNWLILKNGDCVIGLFQGMFEKNILTFNPGWDGNAQKLDAFTDVRELQRQLKAQAIQLMSEADESTT
;
A
#
# COMPACT_ATOMS: atom_id res chain seq x y z
N MET A 1 -12.44 13.18 4.40
CA MET A 1 -11.74 11.93 4.06
C MET A 1 -10.26 12.07 4.40
N ASN A 2 -9.75 11.28 5.35
CA ASN A 2 -8.31 11.16 5.64
C ASN A 2 -7.89 9.72 5.33
N LEU A 3 -7.02 9.55 4.34
CA LEU A 3 -6.65 8.24 3.81
C LEU A 3 -5.42 7.62 4.49
N GLY A 4 -4.71 8.39 5.33
CA GLY A 4 -3.50 7.95 6.05
C GLY A 4 -2.27 7.78 5.17
N ALA A 5 -1.41 6.83 5.54
CA ALA A 5 -0.14 6.60 4.87
C ALA A 5 -0.33 6.13 3.42
N PHE A 6 0.50 6.63 2.52
CA PHE A 6 0.41 6.38 1.09
C PHE A 6 1.64 5.61 0.58
N SER A 7 1.40 4.69 -0.36
CA SER A 7 2.44 4.05 -1.14
C SER A 7 1.96 3.72 -2.55
N VAL A 8 2.91 3.61 -3.49
CA VAL A 8 2.64 3.04 -4.82
C VAL A 8 3.08 1.59 -4.85
N SER A 9 2.16 0.69 -5.17
CA SER A 9 2.42 -0.73 -5.38
C SER A 9 2.67 -0.96 -6.87
N LEU A 10 3.89 -1.33 -7.22
CA LEU A 10 4.35 -1.51 -8.59
C LEU A 10 4.22 -2.98 -9.00
N ALA A 11 3.53 -3.21 -10.12
CA ALA A 11 3.50 -4.50 -10.80
C ALA A 11 4.82 -4.69 -11.55
N VAL A 12 5.72 -5.52 -11.01
CA VAL A 12 7.05 -5.75 -11.59
C VAL A 12 7.15 -7.14 -12.21
N LYS A 13 7.90 -7.24 -13.31
CA LYS A 13 8.16 -8.52 -13.98
C LYS A 13 9.25 -9.35 -13.30
N ASP A 14 10.27 -8.67 -12.78
CA ASP A 14 11.41 -9.24 -12.06
C ASP A 14 11.67 -8.41 -10.80
N ILE A 15 11.39 -9.00 -9.65
CA ILE A 15 11.52 -8.35 -8.34
C ILE A 15 12.98 -8.14 -7.94
N GLU A 16 13.91 -9.02 -8.31
CA GLU A 16 15.33 -8.85 -7.99
C GLU A 16 15.90 -7.68 -8.82
N ALA A 17 15.65 -7.68 -10.12
CA ALA A 17 16.11 -6.61 -11.00
C ALA A 17 15.53 -5.24 -10.57
N SER A 18 14.26 -5.21 -10.19
CA SER A 18 13.60 -4.00 -9.70
C SER A 18 14.16 -3.54 -8.36
N LYS A 19 14.35 -4.45 -7.39
CA LYS A 19 14.96 -4.15 -6.10
C LYS A 19 16.36 -3.55 -6.27
N LEU A 20 17.20 -4.17 -7.11
CA LEU A 20 18.55 -3.68 -7.40
C LEU A 20 18.53 -2.31 -8.09
N PHE A 21 17.57 -2.05 -8.97
CA PHE A 21 17.39 -0.74 -9.59
C PHE A 21 17.07 0.34 -8.54
N TYR A 22 16.06 0.11 -7.70
CA TYR A 22 15.66 1.10 -6.69
C TYR A 22 16.71 1.27 -5.58
N ALA A 23 17.49 0.24 -5.27
CA ALA A 23 18.63 0.35 -4.36
C ALA A 23 19.66 1.39 -4.85
N LYS A 24 19.90 1.50 -6.17
CA LYS A 24 20.77 2.54 -6.75
C LYS A 24 20.23 3.95 -6.57
N LEU A 25 18.91 4.09 -6.38
CA LEU A 25 18.24 5.35 -6.09
C LEU A 25 18.16 5.64 -4.58
N GLY A 26 18.81 4.84 -3.73
CA GLY A 26 18.84 5.01 -2.28
C GLY A 26 17.67 4.37 -1.54
N PHE A 27 16.85 3.54 -2.19
CA PHE A 27 15.83 2.77 -1.50
C PHE A 27 16.42 1.60 -0.73
N THR A 28 15.85 1.31 0.44
CA THR A 28 16.21 0.17 1.28
C THR A 28 14.99 -0.72 1.50
N VAL A 29 15.22 -2.03 1.72
CA VAL A 29 14.13 -2.95 2.09
C VAL A 29 13.61 -2.57 3.47
N PHE A 30 12.32 -2.29 3.54
CA PHE A 30 11.62 -1.90 4.76
C PHE A 30 10.78 -3.06 5.33
N ALA A 31 10.09 -3.80 4.46
CA ALA A 31 9.29 -4.96 4.84
C ALA A 31 9.12 -5.93 3.66
N GLY A 32 8.55 -7.10 3.94
CA GLY A 32 8.20 -8.10 2.95
C GLY A 32 9.20 -9.25 2.81
N ASP A 33 8.84 -10.18 1.94
CA ASP A 33 9.59 -11.40 1.69
C ASP A 33 9.66 -11.62 0.17
N GLN A 34 10.87 -11.44 -0.37
CA GLN A 34 11.10 -11.58 -1.80
C GLN A 34 10.77 -13.00 -2.30
N SER A 35 10.91 -14.03 -1.46
CA SER A 35 10.54 -15.40 -1.82
C SER A 35 9.03 -15.56 -2.04
N GLN A 36 8.24 -14.66 -1.46
CA GLN A 36 6.79 -14.55 -1.67
C GLN A 36 6.44 -13.54 -2.78
N ASN A 37 7.41 -13.11 -3.58
CA ASN A 37 7.25 -12.18 -4.69
C ASN A 37 6.80 -10.75 -4.30
N TRP A 38 7.08 -10.30 -3.07
CA TRP A 38 6.80 -8.92 -2.68
C TRP A 38 7.80 -8.30 -1.70
N LEU A 39 8.07 -7.00 -1.88
CA LEU A 39 8.92 -6.20 -1.01
C LEU A 39 8.35 -4.79 -0.87
N ILE A 40 8.47 -4.19 0.31
CA ILE A 40 8.25 -2.76 0.53
C ILE A 40 9.61 -2.10 0.66
N LEU A 41 9.86 -1.08 -0.15
CA LEU A 41 11.09 -0.30 -0.14
C LEU A 41 10.83 1.14 0.29
N LYS A 42 11.80 1.74 0.97
CA LYS A 42 11.70 3.11 1.48
C LYS A 42 12.96 3.94 1.19
N ASN A 43 12.78 5.20 0.80
CA ASN A 43 13.82 6.24 0.72
C ASN A 43 13.27 7.54 1.31
N GLY A 44 13.71 7.91 2.51
CA GLY A 44 13.07 9.00 3.27
C GLY A 44 11.58 8.69 3.47
N ASP A 45 10.71 9.63 3.12
CA ASP A 45 9.24 9.43 3.21
C ASP A 45 8.63 8.75 1.97
N CYS A 46 9.44 8.49 0.93
CA CYS A 46 8.96 7.81 -0.27
C CYS A 46 8.88 6.29 -0.04
N VAL A 47 7.67 5.73 -0.15
CA VAL A 47 7.40 4.30 0.01
C VAL A 47 6.87 3.71 -1.29
N ILE A 48 7.51 2.64 -1.76
CA ILE A 48 7.05 1.86 -2.91
C ILE A 48 6.97 0.38 -2.53
N GLY A 49 5.99 -0.33 -3.09
CA GLY A 49 5.93 -1.78 -3.04
C GLY A 49 6.32 -2.37 -4.39
N LEU A 50 7.09 -3.45 -4.39
CA LEU A 50 7.39 -4.26 -5.57
C LEU A 50 6.60 -5.56 -5.44
N PHE A 51 5.75 -5.87 -6.43
CA PHE A 51 4.93 -7.06 -6.43
C PHE A 51 5.04 -7.77 -7.78
N GLN A 52 5.52 -9.02 -7.77
CA GLN A 52 5.69 -9.81 -8.99
C GLN A 52 4.56 -10.81 -9.17
N GLY A 53 3.84 -10.69 -10.28
CA GLY A 53 2.78 -11.63 -10.67
C GLY A 53 1.50 -11.59 -9.81
N MET A 54 1.32 -10.57 -8.96
CA MET A 54 0.15 -10.47 -8.08
C MET A 54 -1.02 -9.67 -8.67
N PHE A 55 -0.73 -8.68 -9.51
CA PHE A 55 -1.72 -7.85 -10.18
C PHE A 55 -1.13 -7.25 -11.46
N GLU A 56 -1.99 -6.87 -12.41
CA GLU A 56 -1.56 -6.44 -13.75
C GLU A 56 -1.08 -4.99 -13.82
N LYS A 57 -1.66 -4.11 -13.00
CA LYS A 57 -1.44 -2.65 -13.06
C LYS A 57 -1.04 -2.13 -11.69
N ASN A 58 -0.26 -1.05 -11.68
CA ASN A 58 0.14 -0.39 -10.44
C ASN A 58 -1.09 0.06 -9.63
N ILE A 59 -0.96 0.00 -8.30
CA ILE A 59 -2.03 0.32 -7.36
C ILE A 59 -1.57 1.48 -6.46
N LEU A 60 -2.44 2.47 -6.27
CA LEU A 60 -2.29 3.46 -5.22
C LEU A 60 -2.86 2.87 -3.93
N THR A 61 -2.03 2.75 -2.91
CA THR A 61 -2.42 2.13 -1.64
C THR A 61 -2.45 3.18 -0.55
N PHE A 62 -3.56 3.20 0.21
CA PHE A 62 -3.76 4.09 1.34
C PHE A 62 -4.04 3.25 2.59
N ASN A 63 -3.32 3.53 3.67
CA ASN A 63 -3.39 2.81 4.93
C ASN A 63 -3.79 3.79 6.04
N PRO A 64 -5.08 3.88 6.40
CA PRO A 64 -5.52 4.87 7.38
C PRO A 64 -4.98 4.57 8.79
N GLY A 65 -4.86 3.30 9.16
CA GLY A 65 -4.48 2.88 10.53
C GLY A 65 -2.98 2.88 10.83
N TRP A 66 -2.12 3.23 9.86
CA TRP A 66 -0.67 3.20 10.02
C TRP A 66 -0.02 4.53 9.65
N ASP A 67 1.11 4.83 10.29
CA ASP A 67 2.01 5.87 9.84
C ASP A 67 2.93 5.39 8.69
N GLY A 68 3.77 6.28 8.17
CA GLY A 68 4.74 5.94 7.12
C GLY A 68 5.84 4.97 7.55
N ASN A 69 5.90 4.57 8.83
CA ASN A 69 6.83 3.61 9.42
C ASN A 69 6.12 2.32 9.88
N ALA A 70 4.94 2.04 9.33
CA ALA A 70 4.13 0.86 9.67
C ALA A 70 3.80 0.73 11.17
N GLN A 71 3.76 1.86 11.89
CA GLN A 71 3.31 1.91 13.28
C GLN A 71 1.81 2.17 13.32
N LYS A 72 1.11 1.48 14.23
CA LYS A 72 -0.32 1.69 14.46
C LYS A 72 -0.58 3.08 15.03
N LEU A 73 -1.60 3.74 14.51
CA LEU A 73 -2.08 5.01 15.03
C LEU A 73 -3.21 4.76 16.04
N ASP A 74 -3.22 5.55 17.11
CA ASP A 74 -4.29 5.51 18.13
C ASP A 74 -5.64 6.01 17.58
N ALA A 75 -5.59 6.90 16.58
CA ALA A 75 -6.77 7.47 15.93
C ALA A 75 -6.57 7.56 14.41
N PHE A 76 -7.53 7.05 13.66
CA PHE A 76 -7.57 7.10 12.20
C PHE A 76 -9.00 7.03 11.67
N THR A 77 -9.20 7.28 10.38
CA THR A 77 -10.52 7.08 9.74
C THR A 77 -10.69 5.60 9.39
N ASP A 78 -11.69 4.95 9.99
CA ASP A 78 -11.98 3.53 9.72
C ASP A 78 -12.30 3.27 8.24
N VAL A 79 -11.89 2.12 7.72
CA VAL A 79 -12.11 1.74 6.31
C VAL A 79 -13.60 1.63 5.95
N ARG A 80 -14.47 1.29 6.90
CA ARG A 80 -15.93 1.24 6.71
C ARG A 80 -16.52 2.64 6.60
N GLU A 81 -15.95 3.60 7.32
CA GLU A 81 -16.30 5.01 7.17
C GLU A 81 -15.84 5.56 5.82
N LEU A 82 -14.62 5.24 5.39
CA LEU A 82 -14.15 5.58 4.05
C LEU A 82 -15.05 4.97 2.96
N GLN A 83 -15.42 3.70 3.09
CA GLN A 83 -16.35 3.02 2.19
C GLN A 83 -17.69 3.76 2.09
N ARG A 84 -18.31 4.16 3.21
CA ARG A 84 -19.56 4.95 3.20
C ARG A 84 -19.39 6.28 2.46
N GLN A 85 -18.29 7.00 2.72
CA GLN A 85 -18.00 8.27 2.04
C GLN A 85 -17.78 8.10 0.53
N LEU A 86 -17.13 7.02 0.09
CA LEU A 86 -16.92 6.71 -1.32
C LEU A 86 -18.23 6.32 -2.02
N LYS A 87 -19.05 5.46 -1.39
CA LYS A 87 -20.38 5.09 -1.90
C LYS A 87 -21.31 6.30 -2.02
N ALA A 88 -21.30 7.21 -1.05
CA ALA A 88 -22.08 8.46 -1.11
C ALA A 88 -21.67 9.36 -2.28
N GLN A 89 -20.45 9.20 -2.80
CA GLN A 89 -19.93 9.89 -3.98
C GLN A 89 -20.08 9.07 -5.27
N ALA A 90 -20.91 8.01 -5.25
CA ALA A 90 -21.15 7.11 -6.37
C ALA A 90 -19.89 6.40 -6.91
N ILE A 91 -18.86 6.24 -6.08
CA ILE A 91 -17.68 5.43 -6.43
C ILE A 91 -18.01 3.96 -6.22
N GLN A 92 -17.88 3.16 -7.28
CA GLN A 92 -18.06 1.72 -7.22
C GLN A 92 -16.85 1.04 -6.57
N LEU A 93 -17.11 0.17 -5.60
CA LEU A 93 -16.09 -0.63 -4.92
C LEU A 93 -16.01 -2.03 -5.54
N MET A 94 -14.78 -2.52 -5.75
CA MET A 94 -14.56 -3.90 -6.22
C MET A 94 -14.70 -4.93 -5.09
N SER A 95 -14.42 -4.50 -3.86
CA SER A 95 -14.55 -5.29 -2.64
C SER A 95 -14.98 -4.35 -1.52
N GLU A 96 -15.76 -4.87 -0.59
CA GLU A 96 -16.34 -4.10 0.50
C GLU A 96 -15.90 -4.66 1.85
N ALA A 97 -15.68 -3.78 2.82
CA ALA A 97 -15.44 -4.16 4.21
C ALA A 97 -16.77 -4.60 4.86
N ASP A 98 -16.70 -5.63 5.71
CA ASP A 98 -17.84 -6.06 6.54
C ASP A 98 -18.15 -4.98 7.58
N GLU A 99 -19.32 -4.36 7.47
CA GLU A 99 -19.72 -3.25 8.35
C GLU A 99 -20.01 -3.67 9.80
N SER A 100 -20.09 -4.98 10.09
CA SER A 100 -20.26 -5.50 11.45
C SER A 100 -18.95 -5.67 12.23
N THR A 101 -17.81 -5.44 11.58
CA THR A 101 -16.47 -5.63 12.17
C THR A 101 -15.82 -4.29 12.57
N THR A 102 -14.72 -4.36 13.34
CA THR A 102 -13.87 -3.22 13.72
C THR A 102 -12.50 -3.36 13.09
#